data_AF-A0A928KMD8-F1
#
_entry.id   AF-A0A928KMD8-F1
#
_cell.length_a   1.000
_cell.length_b   1.000
_cell.length_c   1.000
_cell.angle_alpha   90.00
_cell.angle_beta   90.00
_cell.angle_gamma   90.00
#
_symmetry.space_group_name_H-M   'P 1'
#
loop_
_entity.id
_entity.type
_entity.pdbx_description
1 polymer ?
#
loop_
_entity_poly.entity_id
_entity_poly.type
_entity_poly.pdbx_seq_one_letter_code
_entity_poly.pdbx_strand_id
1 'polypeptide(L)'
;MLFLRKTMDSFLRIYSCNDYHRIYEIGPCFRNEFITSMCASEFEMLSVFSNYISIAESVTIAFELIECILGEPIHYVKTSEKEYIAYIDNRLKERNYQFVGTYDKHKQKSEAVDDIFEKYHLSHPEYAIFEHTSCALSYLYGKADYNQHFFSKACNKSCDNYTRCMNDYIPCDDADIDTALRAIGITHGWRQENEKLIIDAKITDEQRSYIRHILQRVVVAPNREPTYSEKIIENCNRGDE
;
A
#
# COMPACT_ATOMS: atom_id res chain seq x y z
N MET A 1 -7.61 -13.49 -15.97
CA MET A 1 -7.01 -12.31 -16.65
C MET A 1 -5.73 -11.94 -15.92
N LEU A 2 -4.64 -11.63 -16.62
CA LEU A 2 -3.35 -11.29 -16.00
C LEU A 2 -3.13 -9.78 -16.10
N PHE A 3 -2.68 -9.15 -15.00
CA PHE A 3 -2.32 -7.74 -14.98
C PHE A 3 -0.81 -7.57 -14.92
N LEU A 4 -0.33 -6.52 -15.57
CA LEU A 4 1.05 -6.08 -15.44
C LEU A 4 1.23 -5.41 -14.06
N ARG A 5 2.22 -5.88 -13.30
CA ARG A 5 2.48 -5.43 -11.94
C ARG A 5 3.05 -4.02 -11.90
N LYS A 6 2.50 -3.15 -11.04
CA LYS A 6 3.02 -1.78 -10.85
C LYS A 6 4.28 -1.73 -10.00
N THR A 7 4.29 -2.51 -8.92
CA THR A 7 5.44 -2.76 -8.03
C THR A 7 5.36 -4.20 -7.53
N MET A 8 6.44 -4.70 -6.92
CA MET A 8 6.48 -6.02 -6.28
C MET A 8 6.08 -6.01 -4.81
N ASP A 9 5.82 -4.83 -4.24
CA ASP A 9 5.66 -4.64 -2.80
C ASP A 9 4.54 -5.50 -2.21
N SER A 10 3.38 -5.53 -2.88
CA SER A 10 2.23 -6.33 -2.41
C SER A 10 2.54 -7.82 -2.37
N PHE A 11 3.31 -8.33 -3.34
CA PHE A 11 3.68 -9.74 -3.40
C PHE A 11 4.72 -10.06 -2.33
N LEU A 12 5.80 -9.27 -2.27
CA LEU A 12 6.87 -9.47 -1.29
C LEU A 12 6.36 -9.35 0.15
N ARG A 13 5.39 -8.47 0.41
CA ARG A 13 4.71 -8.36 1.72
C ARG A 13 3.91 -9.61 2.06
N ILE A 14 3.21 -10.22 1.11
CA ILE A 14 2.51 -11.49 1.35
C ILE A 14 3.52 -12.61 1.63
N TYR A 15 4.62 -12.65 0.88
CA TYR A 15 5.68 -13.62 1.14
C TYR A 15 6.31 -13.41 2.51
N SER A 16 6.56 -12.17 2.93
CA SER A 16 7.18 -11.86 4.23
C SER A 16 6.31 -12.30 5.41
N CYS A 17 5.00 -12.49 5.25
CA CYS A 17 4.15 -13.12 6.27
C CYS A 17 4.54 -14.57 6.60
N ASN A 18 5.36 -15.24 5.78
CA ASN A 18 5.86 -16.61 6.04
C ASN A 18 7.17 -16.62 6.84
N ASP A 19 7.48 -15.55 7.58
CA ASP A 19 8.64 -15.46 8.47
C ASP A 19 10.00 -15.59 7.75
N TYR A 20 10.05 -15.21 6.46
CA TYR A 20 11.34 -15.06 5.80
C TYR A 20 12.07 -13.84 6.37
N HIS A 21 13.31 -14.03 6.84
CA HIS A 21 14.08 -12.94 7.42
C HIS A 21 14.31 -11.79 6.43
N ARG A 22 14.65 -12.10 5.17
CA ARG A 22 14.84 -11.14 4.07
C ARG A 22 14.39 -11.75 2.75
N ILE A 23 13.76 -10.94 1.90
CA ILE A 23 13.32 -11.32 0.56
C ILE A 23 13.65 -10.16 -0.38
N TYR A 24 14.14 -10.46 -1.58
CA TYR A 24 14.32 -9.46 -2.62
C TYR A 24 13.84 -9.99 -3.96
N GLU A 25 13.49 -9.08 -4.85
CA GLU A 25 13.26 -9.37 -6.26
C GLU A 25 13.78 -8.22 -7.11
N ILE A 26 14.32 -8.57 -8.28
CA ILE A 26 14.64 -7.65 -9.35
C ILE A 26 13.77 -8.05 -10.53
N GLY A 27 13.01 -7.10 -11.08
CA GLY A 27 12.29 -7.38 -12.31
C GLY A 27 11.46 -6.24 -12.84
N PRO A 28 10.75 -6.49 -13.97
CA PRO A 28 10.00 -5.46 -14.69
C PRO A 28 8.78 -5.00 -13.90
N CYS A 29 8.57 -3.68 -13.87
CA CYS A 29 7.43 -2.99 -13.31
C CYS A 29 6.80 -2.09 -14.37
N PHE A 30 5.49 -1.89 -14.26
CA PHE A 30 4.71 -1.21 -15.30
C PHE A 30 3.88 -0.09 -14.69
N ARG A 31 4.00 1.12 -15.22
CA ARG A 31 3.18 2.26 -14.80
C ARG A 31 2.37 2.80 -15.96
N ASN A 32 1.12 3.15 -15.65
CA ASN A 32 0.22 3.78 -16.60
C ASN A 32 0.21 5.29 -16.34
N GLU A 33 1.34 5.93 -16.65
CA GLU A 33 1.62 7.37 -16.47
C GLU A 33 2.17 7.94 -17.79
N PHE A 34 2.21 9.26 -17.94
CA PHE A 34 2.76 9.90 -19.14
C PHE A 34 4.23 9.47 -19.37
N ILE A 35 4.53 8.98 -20.58
CA ILE A 35 5.90 8.65 -20.97
C ILE A 35 6.69 9.96 -21.13
N THR A 36 7.79 10.07 -20.40
CA THR A 36 8.73 11.19 -20.52
C THR A 36 10.14 10.65 -20.73
N SER A 37 11.10 11.53 -21.02
CA SER A 37 12.53 11.14 -21.08
C SER A 37 13.06 10.53 -19.78
N MET A 38 12.36 10.73 -18.66
CA MET A 38 12.72 10.22 -17.33
C MET A 38 11.77 9.12 -16.84
N CYS A 39 10.64 8.90 -17.51
CA CYS A 39 9.61 7.97 -17.08
C CYS A 39 9.21 7.04 -18.22
N ALA A 40 9.86 5.86 -18.29
CA ALA A 40 9.43 4.78 -19.16
C ALA A 40 8.19 4.06 -18.59
N SER A 41 7.33 3.55 -19.48
CA SER A 41 6.13 2.76 -19.12
C SER A 41 6.47 1.40 -18.51
N GLU A 42 7.62 0.84 -18.89
CA GLU A 42 8.25 -0.34 -18.32
C GLU A 42 9.62 0.05 -17.73
N PHE A 43 9.94 -0.45 -16.55
CA PHE A 43 11.20 -0.18 -15.88
C PHE A 43 11.55 -1.33 -14.92
N GLU A 44 12.82 -1.55 -14.64
CA GLU A 44 13.24 -2.52 -13.63
C GLU A 44 13.26 -1.90 -12.24
N MET A 45 12.82 -2.66 -11.24
CA MET A 45 12.86 -2.29 -9.84
C MET A 45 13.55 -3.39 -9.04
N LEU A 46 14.47 -2.99 -8.15
CA LEU A 46 14.94 -3.84 -7.05
C LEU A 46 14.08 -3.54 -5.82
N SER A 47 13.31 -4.53 -5.38
CA SER A 47 12.49 -4.45 -4.17
C SER A 47 13.09 -5.35 -3.10
N VAL A 48 13.29 -4.81 -1.89
CA VAL A 48 13.86 -5.55 -0.75
C VAL A 48 12.91 -5.42 0.45
N PHE A 49 12.51 -6.56 1.02
CA PHE A 49 11.74 -6.66 2.24
C PHE A 49 12.55 -7.39 3.30
N SER A 50 12.49 -6.91 4.53
CA SER A 50 13.17 -7.52 5.68
C SER A 50 12.24 -7.49 6.89
N ASN A 51 12.15 -8.62 7.58
CA ASN A 51 11.39 -8.75 8.81
C ASN A 51 12.30 -8.56 10.02
N TYR A 52 11.74 -8.03 11.11
CA TYR A 52 12.37 -7.93 12.44
C TYR A 52 13.70 -7.17 12.52
N ILE A 53 13.94 -6.22 11.60
CA ILE A 53 15.12 -5.35 11.66
C ILE A 53 14.75 -3.95 12.11
N SER A 54 15.66 -3.31 12.83
CA SER A 54 15.51 -1.92 13.24
C SER A 54 15.70 -0.95 12.06
N ILE A 55 15.22 0.28 12.21
CA ILE A 55 15.40 1.34 11.20
C ILE A 55 16.89 1.58 10.89
N ALA A 56 17.73 1.57 11.93
CA ALA A 56 19.17 1.79 11.77
C ALA A 56 19.82 0.69 10.92
N GLU A 57 19.42 -0.56 11.14
CA GLU A 57 19.89 -1.70 10.34
C GLU A 57 19.36 -1.65 8.91
N SER A 58 18.08 -1.34 8.68
CA SER A 58 17.54 -1.18 7.31
C SER A 58 18.28 -0.12 6.51
N VAL A 59 18.59 1.01 7.15
CA VAL A 59 19.34 2.12 6.54
C VAL A 59 20.76 1.68 6.21
N THR A 60 21.42 0.95 7.12
CA THR A 60 22.76 0.40 6.88
C THR A 60 22.77 -0.55 5.68
N ILE A 61 21.82 -1.48 5.62
CA ILE A 61 21.67 -2.42 4.49
C ILE A 61 21.43 -1.68 3.18
N ALA A 62 20.57 -0.65 3.17
CA ALA A 62 20.31 0.13 1.98
C ALA A 62 21.58 0.83 1.47
N PHE A 63 22.43 1.34 2.35
CA PHE A 63 23.69 1.96 1.96
C PHE A 63 24.71 0.94 1.44
N GLU A 64 24.92 -0.16 2.16
CA GLU A 64 25.80 -1.24 1.72
C GLU A 64 25.42 -1.74 0.31
N LEU A 65 24.11 -1.83 0.04
CA LEU A 65 23.59 -2.22 -1.26
C LEU A 65 23.91 -1.18 -2.34
N ILE A 66 23.70 0.11 -2.06
CA ILE A 66 24.01 1.18 -3.01
C ILE A 66 25.52 1.26 -3.27
N GLU A 67 26.35 1.19 -2.24
CA GLU A 67 27.82 1.18 -2.38
C GLU A 67 28.29 -0.01 -3.20
N CYS A 68 27.71 -1.20 -2.97
CA CYS A 68 27.99 -2.39 -3.76
C CYS A 68 27.61 -2.21 -5.24
N ILE A 69 26.50 -1.51 -5.53
CA ILE A 69 26.04 -1.27 -6.91
C ILE A 69 26.89 -0.21 -7.61
N LEU A 70 27.22 0.88 -6.91
CA LEU A 70 27.99 1.99 -7.47
C LEU A 70 29.49 1.70 -7.55
N GLY A 71 29.98 0.76 -6.73
CA GLY A 71 31.41 0.45 -6.63
C GLY A 71 32.23 1.54 -5.94
N GLU A 72 31.58 2.48 -5.26
CA GLU A 72 32.24 3.57 -4.52
C GLU A 72 31.50 3.87 -3.21
N PRO A 73 32.22 4.39 -2.18
CA PRO A 73 31.61 4.79 -0.93
C PRO A 73 30.64 5.96 -1.14
N ILE A 74 29.51 5.92 -0.45
CA ILE A 74 28.52 7.01 -0.52
C ILE A 74 28.52 7.81 0.78
N HIS A 75 28.59 9.12 0.64
CA HIS A 75 28.37 10.02 1.76
C HIS A 75 26.91 10.42 1.81
N TYR A 76 26.25 10.15 2.94
CA TYR A 76 24.89 10.59 3.17
C TYR A 76 24.83 11.57 4.35
N VAL A 77 23.86 12.46 4.29
CA VAL A 77 23.53 13.39 5.38
C VAL A 77 22.16 13.01 5.87
N LYS A 78 22.06 12.65 7.16
CA LYS A 78 20.76 12.49 7.80
C LYS A 78 20.14 13.89 7.91
N THR A 79 18.99 14.08 7.28
CA THR A 79 18.28 15.35 7.28
C THR A 79 16.86 15.16 7.83
N SER A 80 16.30 16.22 8.40
CA SER A 80 14.89 16.25 8.77
C SER A 80 14.01 16.40 7.52
N GLU A 81 12.74 16.00 7.64
CA GLU A 81 11.76 16.17 6.58
C GLU A 81 11.60 17.64 6.17
N LYS A 82 11.61 18.56 7.15
CA LYS A 82 11.54 20.01 6.92
C LYS A 82 12.71 20.51 6.06
N GLU A 83 13.91 20.05 6.35
CA GLU A 83 15.11 20.40 5.58
C GLU A 83 15.09 19.77 4.18
N TYR A 84 14.60 18.54 4.04
CA TYR A 84 14.44 17.88 2.75
C TYR A 84 13.43 18.60 1.85
N ILE A 85 12.26 18.97 2.39
CA ILE A 85 11.25 19.75 1.66
C ILE A 85 11.84 21.08 1.20
N ALA A 86 12.52 21.80 2.09
CA ALA A 86 13.19 23.06 1.74
C ALA A 86 14.23 22.88 0.62
N TYR A 87 15.00 21.79 0.65
CA TYR A 87 15.95 21.44 -0.40
C TYR A 87 15.27 21.19 -1.75
N ILE A 88 14.20 20.40 -1.77
CA ILE A 88 13.43 20.11 -3.00
C ILE A 88 12.79 21.38 -3.55
N ASP A 89 12.16 22.20 -2.70
CA ASP A 89 11.55 23.47 -3.10
C ASP A 89 12.58 24.41 -3.76
N ASN A 90 13.78 24.49 -3.19
CA ASN A 90 14.86 25.29 -3.77
C ASN A 90 15.28 24.76 -5.14
N ARG A 91 15.44 23.44 -5.31
CA ARG A 91 15.75 22.87 -6.62
C ARG A 91 14.64 23.08 -7.65
N LEU A 92 13.37 23.02 -7.25
CA LEU A 92 12.24 23.27 -8.14
C LEU A 92 12.22 24.73 -8.60
N LYS A 93 12.53 25.66 -7.69
CA LYS A 93 12.71 27.09 -8.01
C LYS A 93 13.88 27.33 -8.98
N GLU A 94 15.04 26.70 -8.74
CA GLU A 94 16.20 26.77 -9.67
C GLU A 94 15.86 26.31 -11.09
N ARG A 95 14.87 25.41 -11.21
CA ARG A 95 14.39 24.87 -12.48
C ARG A 95 13.20 25.62 -13.07
N ASN A 96 12.81 26.75 -12.48
CA ASN A 96 11.62 27.52 -12.83
C ASN A 96 10.33 26.67 -12.87
N TYR A 97 10.24 25.63 -12.03
CA TYR A 97 9.06 24.80 -11.95
C TYR A 97 8.00 25.46 -11.06
N GLN A 98 6.88 25.90 -11.66
CA GLN A 98 5.72 26.41 -10.93
C GLN A 98 4.63 25.34 -10.85
N PHE A 99 4.47 24.73 -9.68
CA PHE A 99 3.34 23.85 -9.42
C PHE A 99 2.08 24.68 -9.15
N VAL A 100 1.02 24.47 -9.96
CA VAL A 100 -0.23 25.25 -9.89
C VAL A 100 -1.41 24.41 -9.34
N GLY A 101 -1.13 23.23 -8.78
CA GLY A 101 -2.14 22.33 -8.23
C GLY A 101 -2.36 22.51 -6.73
N THR A 102 -3.47 21.95 -6.24
CA THR A 102 -3.64 21.63 -4.82
C THR A 102 -3.00 20.27 -4.55
N TYR A 103 -2.17 20.18 -3.50
CA TYR A 103 -1.69 18.90 -3.00
C TYR A 103 -2.87 18.17 -2.36
N ASP A 104 -3.51 17.29 -3.13
CA ASP A 104 -4.44 16.32 -2.56
C ASP A 104 -3.67 15.15 -1.97
N LYS A 105 -3.97 14.82 -0.71
CA LYS A 105 -3.34 13.70 0.01
C LYS A 105 -3.85 12.35 -0.48
N HIS A 106 -4.96 12.33 -1.21
CA HIS A 106 -5.55 11.11 -1.73
C HIS A 106 -5.49 11.13 -3.26
N LYS A 107 -5.19 9.98 -3.85
CA LYS A 107 -5.32 9.78 -5.30
C LYS A 107 -6.81 9.93 -5.64
N GLN A 108 -7.21 11.12 -6.09
CA GLN A 108 -8.57 11.35 -6.55
C GLN A 108 -8.73 10.78 -7.95
N LYS A 109 -9.76 9.95 -8.13
CA LYS A 109 -10.24 9.55 -9.45
C LYS A 109 -10.97 10.77 -10.03
N SER A 110 -10.62 11.16 -11.26
CA SER A 110 -11.32 12.26 -11.94
C SER A 110 -12.47 11.72 -12.79
N GLU A 111 -13.50 12.54 -12.99
CA GLU A 111 -14.63 12.24 -13.87
C GLU A 111 -14.16 11.83 -15.28
N ALA A 112 -13.09 12.46 -15.79
CA ALA A 112 -12.49 12.09 -17.06
C ALA A 112 -11.90 10.67 -17.09
N VAL A 113 -11.41 10.15 -15.95
CA VAL A 113 -10.94 8.75 -15.84
C VAL A 113 -12.13 7.79 -15.76
N ASP A 114 -13.21 8.18 -15.08
CA ASP A 114 -14.46 7.40 -15.04
C ASP A 114 -15.04 7.22 -16.45
N ASP A 115 -15.11 8.29 -17.23
CA ASP A 115 -15.58 8.28 -18.62
C ASP A 115 -14.76 7.32 -19.51
N ILE A 116 -13.45 7.26 -19.30
CA ILE A 116 -12.57 6.34 -20.04
C ILE A 116 -12.90 4.90 -19.68
N PHE A 117 -13.03 4.60 -18.39
CA PHE A 117 -13.32 3.25 -17.90
C PHE A 117 -14.70 2.78 -18.39
N GLU A 118 -15.70 3.66 -18.39
CA GLU A 118 -17.04 3.34 -18.90
C GLU A 118 -17.04 3.07 -20.40
N LYS A 119 -16.35 3.91 -21.20
CA LYS A 119 -16.19 3.68 -22.65
C LYS A 119 -15.47 2.36 -22.95
N TYR A 120 -14.45 2.01 -22.18
CA TYR A 120 -13.76 0.73 -22.32
C TYR A 120 -14.66 -0.45 -21.97
N HIS A 121 -15.44 -0.35 -20.89
CA HIS A 121 -16.39 -1.40 -20.52
C HIS A 121 -17.46 -1.64 -21.60
N LEU A 122 -18.01 -0.56 -22.17
CA LEU A 122 -19.01 -0.64 -23.24
C LEU A 122 -18.46 -1.23 -24.54
N SER A 123 -17.19 -0.98 -24.86
CA SER A 123 -16.56 -1.46 -26.09
C SER A 123 -16.00 -2.88 -25.97
N HIS A 124 -15.69 -3.34 -24.76
CA HIS A 124 -15.12 -4.66 -24.47
C HIS A 124 -15.82 -5.27 -23.25
N PRO A 125 -17.11 -5.65 -23.36
CA PRO A 125 -17.89 -6.16 -22.24
C PRO A 125 -17.34 -7.48 -21.66
N GLU A 126 -16.47 -8.17 -22.40
CA GLU A 126 -15.74 -9.35 -21.95
C GLU A 126 -14.59 -9.05 -20.98
N TYR A 127 -14.19 -7.79 -20.85
CA TYR A 127 -13.10 -7.38 -19.96
C TYR A 127 -13.63 -6.87 -18.61
N ALA A 128 -13.13 -7.50 -17.55
CA ALA A 128 -13.45 -7.13 -16.19
C ALA A 128 -12.67 -5.89 -15.75
N ILE A 129 -13.37 -4.81 -15.42
CA ILE A 129 -12.77 -3.54 -15.01
C ILE A 129 -12.97 -3.34 -13.51
N PHE A 130 -11.86 -3.12 -12.79
CA PHE A 130 -11.85 -2.91 -11.35
C PHE A 130 -11.24 -1.56 -10.99
N GLU A 131 -11.81 -0.89 -10.00
CA GLU A 131 -11.35 0.43 -9.53
C GLU A 131 -10.08 0.34 -8.67
N HIS A 132 -9.92 -0.77 -7.95
CA HIS A 132 -8.81 -1.00 -7.04
C HIS A 132 -8.09 -2.31 -7.37
N THR A 133 -6.75 -2.29 -7.27
CA THR A 133 -5.91 -3.48 -7.49
C THR A 133 -6.30 -4.64 -6.57
N SER A 134 -6.69 -4.36 -5.33
CA SER A 134 -7.12 -5.40 -4.38
C SER A 134 -8.42 -6.10 -4.82
N CYS A 135 -9.37 -5.36 -5.40
CA CYS A 135 -10.59 -5.92 -5.98
C CYS A 135 -10.26 -6.85 -7.17
N ALA A 136 -9.36 -6.42 -8.04
CA ALA A 136 -8.91 -7.22 -9.18
C ALA A 136 -8.23 -8.53 -8.72
N LEU A 137 -7.31 -8.45 -7.75
CA LEU A 137 -6.66 -9.63 -7.18
C LEU A 137 -7.67 -10.58 -6.56
N SER A 138 -8.59 -10.05 -5.75
CA SER A 138 -9.60 -10.86 -5.07
C SER A 138 -10.53 -11.56 -6.07
N TYR A 139 -10.93 -10.86 -7.14
CA TYR A 139 -11.69 -11.46 -8.24
C TYR A 139 -10.98 -12.64 -8.88
N LEU A 140 -9.67 -12.50 -9.17
CA LEU A 140 -8.85 -13.56 -9.76
C LEU A 140 -8.71 -14.78 -8.86
N TYR A 141 -8.64 -14.57 -7.55
CA TYR A 141 -8.56 -15.66 -6.57
C TYR A 141 -9.91 -16.24 -6.18
N GLY A 142 -11.01 -15.75 -6.76
CA GLY A 142 -12.35 -16.21 -6.39
C GLY A 142 -12.72 -15.85 -4.95
N LYS A 143 -12.28 -14.68 -4.45
CA LYS A 143 -12.52 -14.20 -3.07
C LYS A 143 -13.14 -12.80 -3.05
N ALA A 144 -13.77 -12.45 -1.93
CA ALA A 144 -14.17 -11.07 -1.63
C ALA A 144 -12.95 -10.14 -1.53
N ASP A 145 -13.13 -8.84 -1.84
CA ASP A 145 -12.06 -7.85 -1.66
C ASP A 145 -11.63 -7.77 -0.18
N TYR A 146 -10.40 -8.19 0.10
CA TYR A 146 -9.86 -8.23 1.46
C TYR A 146 -9.76 -6.84 2.10
N ASN A 147 -9.67 -5.78 1.30
CA ASN A 147 -9.68 -4.40 1.78
C ASN A 147 -11.10 -3.85 2.03
N GLN A 148 -12.12 -4.64 1.71
CA GLN A 148 -13.53 -4.31 1.86
C GLN A 148 -13.97 -2.98 1.22
N HIS A 149 -13.39 -2.60 0.08
CA HIS A 149 -13.80 -1.38 -0.61
C HIS A 149 -15.27 -1.42 -1.06
N PHE A 150 -15.88 -2.60 -1.12
CA PHE A 150 -17.30 -2.77 -1.45
C PHE A 150 -18.27 -2.18 -0.41
N PHE A 151 -17.82 -1.88 0.82
CA PHE A 151 -18.60 -1.08 1.77
C PHE A 151 -18.54 0.43 1.49
N SER A 152 -17.61 0.88 0.64
CA SER A 152 -17.54 2.28 0.23
C SER A 152 -18.74 2.65 -0.64
N LYS A 153 -19.31 3.84 -0.39
CA LYS A 153 -20.36 4.42 -1.26
C LYS A 153 -19.89 4.60 -2.71
N ALA A 154 -18.58 4.67 -2.93
CA ALA A 154 -17.98 4.81 -4.24
C ALA A 154 -17.85 3.49 -5.02
N CYS A 155 -18.08 2.34 -4.39
CA CYS A 155 -17.93 1.06 -5.09
C CYS A 155 -19.01 0.89 -6.17
N ASN A 156 -18.57 0.63 -7.39
CA ASN A 156 -19.49 0.34 -8.48
C ASN A 156 -20.18 -1.02 -8.28
N LYS A 157 -21.51 -1.02 -8.18
CA LYS A 157 -22.35 -2.22 -8.02
C LYS A 157 -22.39 -3.11 -9.26
N SER A 158 -22.01 -2.59 -10.43
CA SER A 158 -21.87 -3.38 -11.65
C SER A 158 -20.51 -4.06 -11.79
N CYS A 159 -19.62 -3.91 -10.79
CA CYS A 159 -18.32 -4.58 -10.78
C CYS A 159 -18.50 -6.11 -10.77
N ASP A 160 -17.70 -6.83 -11.56
CA ASP A 160 -17.80 -8.28 -11.71
C ASP A 160 -17.52 -9.06 -10.41
N ASN A 161 -16.82 -8.45 -9.45
CA ASN A 161 -16.60 -9.07 -8.13
C ASN A 161 -17.64 -8.64 -7.09
N TYR A 162 -18.55 -7.71 -7.38
CA TYR A 162 -19.42 -7.10 -6.38
C TYR A 162 -20.30 -8.13 -5.67
N THR A 163 -20.97 -9.00 -6.42
CA THR A 163 -21.81 -10.07 -5.84
C THR A 163 -21.00 -10.99 -4.93
N ARG A 164 -19.78 -11.33 -5.34
CA ARG A 164 -18.88 -12.17 -4.53
C ARG A 164 -18.45 -11.44 -3.26
N CYS A 165 -18.07 -10.18 -3.37
CA CYS A 165 -17.74 -9.34 -2.22
C CYS A 165 -18.88 -9.29 -1.20
N MET A 166 -20.14 -9.19 -1.66
CA MET A 166 -21.31 -9.15 -0.78
C MET A 166 -21.67 -10.52 -0.19
N ASN A 167 -21.47 -11.61 -0.92
CA ASN A 167 -21.91 -12.96 -0.52
C ASN A 167 -20.84 -13.73 0.26
N ASP A 168 -19.57 -13.60 -0.12
CA ASP A 168 -18.45 -14.34 0.48
C ASP A 168 -17.83 -13.56 1.65
N TYR A 169 -18.33 -12.36 1.93
CA TYR A 169 -18.01 -11.68 3.18
C TYR A 169 -18.66 -12.43 4.34
N ILE A 170 -17.86 -13.25 5.00
CA ILE A 170 -18.24 -13.91 6.24
C ILE A 170 -17.64 -13.09 7.39
N PRO A 171 -18.46 -12.45 8.22
CA PRO A 171 -17.97 -11.90 9.47
C PRO A 171 -17.41 -13.05 10.31
N CYS A 172 -16.08 -13.13 10.41
CA CYS A 172 -15.38 -13.81 11.51
C CYS A 172 -16.06 -13.49 12.85
N ASP A 173 -16.35 -14.51 13.65
CA ASP A 173 -17.00 -14.32 14.93
C ASP A 173 -16.04 -13.72 15.97
N ASP A 174 -16.59 -13.20 17.07
CA ASP A 174 -15.79 -12.52 18.09
C ASP A 174 -14.80 -13.46 18.80
N ALA A 175 -15.10 -14.77 18.88
CA ALA A 175 -14.24 -15.75 19.54
C ALA A 175 -13.01 -16.12 18.69
N ASP A 176 -13.20 -16.20 17.37
CA ASP A 176 -12.15 -16.39 16.38
C ASP A 176 -11.26 -15.14 16.30
N ILE A 177 -11.84 -13.94 16.36
CA ILE A 177 -11.10 -12.68 16.40
C ILE A 177 -10.20 -12.62 17.65
N ASP A 178 -10.74 -12.91 18.84
CA ASP A 178 -9.93 -12.90 20.08
C ASP A 178 -8.75 -13.85 19.99
N THR A 179 -9.01 -15.07 19.49
CA THR A 179 -7.98 -16.10 19.32
C THR A 179 -6.88 -15.65 18.35
N ALA A 180 -7.28 -15.09 17.21
CA ALA A 180 -6.34 -14.63 16.19
C ALA A 180 -5.56 -13.38 16.63
N LEU A 181 -6.19 -12.44 17.35
CA LEU A 181 -5.53 -11.27 17.91
C LEU A 181 -4.49 -11.66 18.96
N ARG A 182 -4.83 -12.60 19.86
CA ARG A 182 -3.88 -13.13 20.85
C ARG A 182 -2.69 -13.80 20.18
N ALA A 183 -2.90 -14.52 19.07
CA ALA A 183 -1.83 -15.16 18.33
C ALA A 183 -0.78 -14.18 17.77
N ILE A 184 -1.19 -12.93 17.48
CA ILE A 184 -0.29 -11.85 17.03
C ILE A 184 0.13 -10.90 18.17
N GLY A 185 -0.12 -11.27 19.42
CA GLY A 185 0.30 -10.50 20.61
C GLY A 185 -0.65 -9.38 21.03
N ILE A 186 -1.88 -9.33 20.52
CA ILE A 186 -2.92 -8.38 20.92
C ILE A 186 -3.88 -9.09 21.89
N THR A 187 -3.65 -8.93 23.19
CA THR A 187 -4.34 -9.72 24.23
C THR A 187 -5.49 -9.00 24.93
N HIS A 188 -5.62 -7.68 24.74
CA HIS A 188 -6.60 -6.83 25.41
C HIS A 188 -6.75 -5.49 24.68
N GLY A 189 -7.81 -4.75 25.02
CA GLY A 189 -8.02 -3.39 24.50
C GLY A 189 -8.49 -3.39 23.06
N TRP A 190 -9.40 -4.29 22.69
CA TRP A 190 -10.05 -4.28 21.39
C TRP A 190 -11.57 -4.41 21.55
N ARG A 191 -12.31 -3.87 20.58
CA ARG A 191 -13.76 -4.00 20.49
C ARG A 191 -14.22 -3.90 19.04
N GLN A 192 -15.37 -4.48 18.74
CA GLN A 192 -15.99 -4.38 17.42
C GLN A 192 -17.08 -3.30 17.42
N GLU A 193 -16.96 -2.33 16.51
CA GLU A 193 -17.95 -1.26 16.31
C GLU A 193 -18.22 -1.07 14.81
N ASN A 194 -19.48 -1.20 14.39
CA ASN A 194 -19.91 -0.95 13.00
C ASN A 194 -18.99 -1.62 11.96
N GLU A 195 -18.74 -2.94 12.13
CA GLU A 195 -17.88 -3.76 11.25
C GLU A 195 -16.38 -3.41 11.28
N LYS A 196 -15.99 -2.48 12.15
CA LYS A 196 -14.59 -2.10 12.38
C LYS A 196 -14.09 -2.73 13.67
N LEU A 197 -12.83 -3.13 13.62
CA LEU A 197 -12.09 -3.56 14.80
C LEU A 197 -11.36 -2.34 15.37
N ILE A 198 -11.78 -1.87 16.52
CA ILE A 198 -11.10 -0.79 17.23
C ILE A 198 -10.11 -1.41 18.21
N ILE A 199 -8.85 -1.01 18.11
CA ILE A 199 -7.78 -1.48 18.98
C ILE A 199 -7.19 -0.29 19.71
N ASP A 200 -7.46 -0.21 21.02
CA ASP A 200 -7.03 0.86 21.93
C ASP A 200 -5.57 0.70 22.38
N ALA A 201 -4.85 -0.29 21.83
CA ALA A 201 -3.44 -0.54 22.05
C ALA A 201 -2.57 -0.03 20.88
N LYS A 202 -1.25 0.05 21.12
CA LYS A 202 -0.28 0.22 20.04
C LYS A 202 -0.20 -1.08 19.24
N ILE A 203 -0.32 -0.98 17.92
CA ILE A 203 -0.11 -2.11 17.01
C ILE A 203 0.92 -1.78 15.94
N THR A 204 1.68 -2.79 15.52
CA THR A 204 2.64 -2.69 14.41
C THR A 204 1.94 -2.77 13.06
N ASP A 205 2.66 -2.43 11.98
CA ASP A 205 2.12 -2.52 10.64
C ASP A 205 1.91 -3.99 10.20
N GLU A 206 2.74 -4.91 10.66
CA GLU A 206 2.60 -6.34 10.43
C GLU A 206 1.31 -6.86 11.07
N GLN A 207 1.03 -6.46 12.32
CA GLN A 207 -0.22 -6.81 13.01
C GLN A 207 -1.43 -6.20 12.29
N ARG A 208 -1.34 -4.93 11.90
CA ARG A 208 -2.38 -4.23 11.12
C ARG A 208 -2.63 -4.92 9.78
N SER A 209 -1.57 -5.34 9.09
CA SER A 209 -1.60 -6.06 7.82
C SER A 209 -2.22 -7.43 7.98
N TYR A 210 -1.85 -8.19 9.03
CA TYR A 210 -2.49 -9.46 9.38
C TYR A 210 -4.01 -9.29 9.59
N ILE A 211 -4.42 -8.31 10.40
CA ILE A 211 -5.85 -8.04 10.65
C ILE A 211 -6.58 -7.70 9.34
N ARG A 212 -5.96 -6.91 8.47
CA ARG A 212 -6.58 -6.50 7.20
C ARG A 212 -6.66 -7.63 6.18
N HIS A 213 -5.59 -8.41 5.99
CA HIS A 213 -5.52 -9.38 4.89
C HIS A 213 -5.90 -10.80 5.30
N ILE A 214 -5.65 -11.18 6.56
CA ILE A 214 -5.96 -12.50 7.08
C ILE A 214 -7.32 -12.49 7.75
N LEU A 215 -7.57 -11.56 8.68
CA LEU A 215 -8.86 -11.47 9.37
C LEU A 215 -9.92 -10.72 8.57
N GLN A 216 -9.52 -10.06 7.48
CA GLN A 216 -10.41 -9.26 6.64
C GLN A 216 -11.24 -8.32 7.51
N ARG A 217 -10.57 -7.46 8.28
CA ARG A 217 -11.20 -6.44 9.13
C ARG A 217 -10.63 -5.06 8.87
N VAL A 218 -11.52 -4.08 8.82
CA VAL A 218 -11.13 -2.68 8.88
C VAL A 218 -10.71 -2.37 10.32
N VAL A 219 -9.41 -2.12 10.51
CA VAL A 219 -8.86 -1.80 11.83
C VAL A 219 -8.69 -0.30 12.02
N VAL A 220 -9.15 0.18 13.17
CA VAL A 220 -8.93 1.54 13.67
C VAL A 220 -8.07 1.45 14.91
N ALA A 221 -6.80 1.86 14.79
CA ALA A 221 -5.86 1.91 15.90
C ALA A 221 -5.33 3.35 16.01
N PRO A 222 -5.75 4.13 17.03
CA PRO A 222 -5.31 5.52 17.17
C PRO A 222 -3.82 5.64 17.49
N ASN A 223 -3.25 4.59 18.10
CA ASN A 223 -1.85 4.50 18.47
C ASN A 223 -1.14 3.52 17.52
N ARG A 224 -0.32 4.04 16.61
CA ARG A 224 0.50 3.23 15.69
C ARG A 224 1.89 3.01 16.29
N GLU A 225 2.35 1.77 16.35
CA GLU A 225 3.75 1.47 16.58
C GLU A 225 4.46 1.46 15.22
N PRO A 226 5.39 2.38 14.97
CA PRO A 226 6.02 2.47 13.66
C PRO A 226 6.96 1.29 13.42
N THR A 227 6.60 0.41 12.50
CA THR A 227 7.49 -0.60 11.94
C THR A 227 7.81 -0.29 10.46
N TYR A 228 8.83 -0.94 9.89
CA TYR A 228 9.46 -0.48 8.63
C TYR A 228 8.57 -0.61 7.39
N SER A 229 7.52 -1.44 7.42
CA SER A 229 6.84 -1.87 6.20
C SER A 229 6.11 -0.76 5.40
N GLU A 230 5.78 0.41 5.98
CA GLU A 230 5.06 1.49 5.27
C GLU A 230 5.64 2.91 5.38
N LYS A 231 6.64 3.16 6.24
CA LYS A 231 7.09 4.54 6.51
C LYS A 231 7.70 5.30 5.33
N ILE A 232 7.93 4.64 4.19
CA ILE A 232 8.43 5.29 2.97
C ILE A 232 7.29 5.96 2.15
N ILE A 233 6.01 5.65 2.41
CA ILE A 233 4.89 6.14 1.57
C ILE A 233 3.88 7.07 2.30
N GLU A 234 3.77 7.03 3.63
CA GLU A 234 2.63 7.67 4.35
C GLU A 234 2.92 8.88 5.26
N ASN A 235 4.11 9.52 5.21
CA ASN A 235 4.28 10.77 5.96
C ASN A 235 3.61 11.95 5.23
N CYS A 236 2.30 12.06 5.39
CA CYS A 236 1.52 13.28 5.20
C CYS A 236 0.88 13.67 6.54
N ASN A 237 1.52 14.61 7.23
CA ASN A 237 1.01 15.45 8.32
C ASN A 237 0.58 14.73 9.62
N ARG A 238 1.42 14.84 10.65
CA ARG A 238 0.94 15.40 11.91
C ARG A 238 1.48 16.82 12.00
N GLY A 239 0.60 17.78 11.70
CA GLY A 239 0.79 19.13 12.19
C GLY A 239 0.48 19.08 13.67
N ASP A 240 1.52 19.11 14.49
CA ASP A 240 1.37 19.51 15.88
C ASP A 240 1.28 21.04 15.87
N GLU A 241 0.14 21.56 16.32
CA GLU A 241 0.06 22.88 16.95
C GLU A 241 0.91 22.91 18.22
#